data_AF-A0A392PQY1-F1
#
_entry.id   AF-A0A392PQY1-F1
#
_cell.length_a   1.000
_cell.length_b   1.000
_cell.length_c   1.000
_cell.angle_alpha   90.00
_cell.angle_beta   90.00
_cell.angle_gamma   90.00
#
_symmetry.space_group_name_H-M   'P 1'
#
loop_
_entity.id
_entity.type
_entity.pdbx_description
1 polymer ?
#
loop_
_entity_poly.entity_id
_entity_poly.type
_entity_poly.pdbx_seq_one_letter_code
_entity_poly.pdbx_strand_id
1 'polypeptide(L)' 'PIVDTVIMNPPFGTRKKGADLEFLSVAMKVASQAVYSLHKTSTRDVSQFQLKF' A
#
# COMPACT_ATOMS: atom_id res chain seq x y z
N PRO A 1 -8.30 -15.58 7.83
CA PRO A 1 -9.36 -15.04 6.94
C PRO A 1 -8.74 -14.46 5.67
N ILE A 2 -9.09 -15.02 4.51
CA ILE A 2 -8.78 -14.45 3.20
C ILE A 2 -9.91 -13.46 2.89
N VAL A 3 -9.58 -12.25 2.45
CA VAL A 3 -10.54 -11.20 2.10
C VAL A 3 -10.46 -10.92 0.60
N ASP A 4 -11.57 -10.51 -0.03
CA ASP A 4 -11.55 -10.20 -1.46
C ASP A 4 -10.67 -9.01 -1.80
N THR A 5 -10.84 -7.94 -1.02
CA THR A 5 -10.21 -6.66 -1.29
C THR A 5 -9.65 -6.05 -0.02
N VAL A 6 -8.41 -5.56 -0.08
CA VAL A 6 -7.77 -4.78 0.98
C VAL A 6 -7.69 -3.32 0.57
N ILE A 7 -8.08 -2.41 1.47
CA ILE A 7 -7.90 -0.96 1.32
C ILE A 7 -7.08 -0.47 2.50
N MET A 8 -6.00 0.28 2.24
CA MET A 8 -5.07 0.71 3.28
C MET A 8 -4.51 2.13 3.06
N ASN A 9 -4.08 2.77 4.14
CA ASN A 9 -3.30 4.00 4.15
C ASN A 9 -2.05 3.75 5.01
N PRO A 10 -1.03 3.03 4.46
CA PRO A 10 0.09 2.56 5.25
C PRO A 10 1.01 3.71 5.66
N PRO A 11 1.82 3.54 6.72
CA PRO A 11 2.78 4.55 7.15
C PRO A 11 3.81 4.85 6.04
N PHE A 12 3.94 6.12 5.68
CA PHE A 12 4.68 6.66 4.52
C PHE A 12 6.20 6.59 4.55
N GLY A 13 6.77 5.72 5.38
CA GLY A 13 8.21 5.61 5.51
C GLY A 13 8.91 6.86 6.07
N THR A 14 8.17 7.91 6.48
CA THR A 14 8.72 9.20 6.92
C THR A 14 9.54 9.08 8.20
N ARG A 15 9.19 8.12 9.07
CA ARG A 15 9.94 7.81 10.30
C ARG A 15 10.77 6.53 10.21
N LYS A 16 10.29 5.52 9.48
CA LYS A 16 10.98 4.23 9.25
C LYS A 16 10.88 3.90 7.77
N LYS A 17 11.98 4.00 7.02
CA LYS A 17 12.00 3.63 5.60
C LYS A 17 11.49 2.19 5.40
N GLY A 18 10.60 2.00 4.43
CA GLY A 18 10.08 0.67 4.06
C GLY A 18 8.93 0.13 4.92
N ALA A 19 8.39 0.92 5.86
CA ALA A 19 7.22 0.51 6.65
C ALA A 19 5.95 0.30 5.78
N ASP A 20 5.86 1.01 4.67
CA ASP A 20 4.85 0.85 3.62
C ASP A 20 4.96 -0.49 2.89
N LEU A 21 6.19 -0.96 2.62
CA LEU A 21 6.45 -2.25 1.96
C LEU A 21 6.09 -3.44 2.85
N GLU A 22 6.36 -3.36 4.15
CA GLU A 22 5.94 -4.37 5.12
C GLU A 22 4.42 -4.50 5.14
N PHE A 23 3.69 -3.37 5.10
CA PHE A 23 2.23 -3.35 5.04
C PHE A 23 1.69 -3.96 3.74
N LEU A 24 2.30 -3.61 2.60
CA LEU A 24 1.93 -4.14 1.30
C LEU A 24 2.16 -5.66 1.21
N SER A 25 3.25 -6.17 1.78
CA SER A 25 3.54 -7.60 1.81
C SER A 25 2.45 -8.40 2.52
N VAL A 26 1.92 -7.87 3.63
CA VAL A 26 0.82 -8.51 4.35
C VAL A 26 -0.47 -8.41 3.55
N ALA A 27 -0.78 -7.24 2.98
CA ALA A 27 -1.98 -7.05 2.17
C ALA A 27 -2.06 -8.03 0.99
N MET A 28 -0.94 -8.27 0.30
CA MET A 28 -0.86 -9.24 -0.80
C MET A 28 -1.04 -10.70 -0.37
N LYS A 29 -0.71 -11.04 0.89
CA LYS A 29 -0.89 -12.41 1.40
C LYS A 29 -2.34 -12.71 1.80
N VAL A 30 -3.14 -11.68 2.07
CA VAL A 30 -4.51 -11.83 2.60
C VAL A 30 -5.59 -11.50 1.60
N ALA A 31 -5.29 -10.68 0.57
CA ALA A 31 -6.21 -10.36 -0.51
C ALA A 31 -6.29 -11.51 -1.52
N SER A 32 -7.50 -11.93 -1.89
CA SER A 32 -7.70 -12.89 -2.99
C SER A 32 -7.82 -12.22 -4.36
N GLN A 33 -8.22 -10.94 -4.42
CA GLN A 33 -8.42 -10.23 -5.69
C GLN A 33 -7.63 -8.93 -5.79
N ALA A 34 -7.84 -7.97 -4.88
CA ALA A 34 -7.32 -6.62 -5.07
C ALA A 34 -6.75 -5.97 -3.80
N VAL A 35 -5.77 -5.08 -4.00
CA VAL A 35 -5.18 -4.26 -2.93
C VAL A 35 -5.12 -2.80 -3.38
N TYR A 36 -5.75 -1.91 -2.62
CA TYR A 36 -5.72 -0.46 -2.84
C TYR A 36 -4.97 0.22 -1.70
N SER A 37 -3.95 1.01 -2.04
CA SER A 37 -3.15 1.76 -1.07
C SER A 37 -3.24 3.26 -1.35
N LEU A 38 -3.63 4.03 -0.33
CA LEU A 38 -3.69 5.48 -0.39
C LEU A 38 -2.32 6.03 -0.02
N HIS A 39 -1.77 6.88 -0.89
CA HIS A 39 -0.49 7.53 -0.65
C HIS A 39 -0.55 9.08 -0.67
N LYS A 40 -0.03 9.76 0.37
CA LYS A 40 0.04 11.23 0.44
C LYS A 40 0.98 11.76 -0.65
N THR A 41 0.44 12.57 -1.55
CA THR A 41 1.18 13.31 -2.58
C THR A 41 1.83 14.57 -2.00
N SER A 42 2.97 14.43 -1.32
CA SER A 42 3.76 15.60 -0.87
C SER A 42 5.23 15.49 -1.25
N THR A 43 5.51 15.10 -2.51
CA THR A 43 6.74 15.40 -3.26
C THR A 43 6.59 14.77 -4.63
N ARG A 44 6.47 15.60 -5.67
CA ARG A 44 6.48 15.19 -7.08
C ARG A 44 7.92 14.79 -7.44
N ASP A 45 8.34 13.60 -7.00
CA ASP A 45 9.52 12.90 -7.56
C ASP A 45 9.43 11.37 -7.51
N VAL A 46 8.43 10.78 -6.85
CA VAL A 46 8.01 9.38 -7.07
C VAL A 46 6.60 9.22 -6.49
N SER A 47 5.62 9.82 -7.15
CA SER A 47 4.20 9.69 -6.78
C SER A 47 3.45 8.97 -7.90
N GLN A 48 3.67 7.66 -7.99
CA GLN A 48 2.86 6.82 -8.84
C GLN A 48 1.64 6.39 -8.01
N PHE A 49 0.47 6.95 -8.31
CA PHE A 49 -0.79 6.27 -8.04
C PHE A 49 -0.77 5.00 -8.88
N GLN A 50 -0.21 3.91 -8.37
CA GLN A 50 -0.36 2.61 -9.00
C GLN A 50 -1.63 1.96 -8.45
N LEU A 51 -2.73 2.24 -9.15
CA LEU A 51 -3.80 1.27 -9.31
C LEU A 51 -3.19 0.08 -10.08
N LYS A 52 -2.63 -0.90 -9.37
CA LYS A 52 -2.40 -2.22 -9.94
C LYS A 52 -3.66 -3.02 -9.74
N PHE A 53 -4.39 -3.22 -10.82
CA PHE A 53 -5.32 -4.34 -10.97
C PHE A 53 -4.55 -5.65 -10.92
#